data_AF-G8QFU9-F1
#
_entry.id   AF-G8QFU9-F1
#
_cell.length_a   1.000
_cell.length_b   1.000
_cell.length_c   1.000
_cell.angle_alpha   90.00
_cell.angle_beta   90.00
_cell.angle_gamma   90.00
#
_symmetry.space_group_name_H-M   'P 1'
#
loop_
_entity.id
_entity.type
_entity.pdbx_description
1 polymer ?
#
loop_
_entity_poly.entity_id
_entity_poly.type
_entity_poly.pdbx_seq_one_letter_code
_entity_poly.pdbx_strand_id
1 'polypeptide(L)'
;MKTSARNVFSGKVSALTAGAINTEVEITTDGGDRLVAIVTQASVRELGLALGKEAFALVKAPWVILMADDGEVRFSARNQLKGTVQKISRGAINTDVVLALAGGTQVHAVVTNEAVTELGLREGSPATALIKASHVVLGVPA
;
A
#
# COMPACT_ATOMS: atom_id res chain seq x y z
N MET A 1 -10.40 4.97 -14.59
CA MET A 1 -11.02 3.95 -13.72
C MET A 1 -11.71 4.64 -12.55
N LYS A 2 -12.84 4.12 -12.06
CA LYS A 2 -13.48 4.54 -10.80
C LYS A 2 -13.45 3.34 -9.83
N THR A 3 -12.98 3.53 -8.59
CA THR A 3 -12.86 2.47 -7.58
C THR A 3 -13.15 3.02 -6.17
N SER A 4 -13.53 2.15 -5.25
CA SER A 4 -13.67 2.50 -3.83
C SER A 4 -12.36 2.39 -3.05
N ALA A 5 -11.32 1.77 -3.61
CA ALA A 5 -9.99 1.81 -3.02
C ALA A 5 -9.48 3.26 -2.98
N ARG A 6 -8.88 3.66 -1.86
CA ARG A 6 -8.34 5.02 -1.68
C ARG A 6 -6.87 5.12 -2.05
N ASN A 7 -6.19 3.97 -2.10
CA ASN A 7 -4.81 3.90 -2.51
C ASN A 7 -4.74 3.27 -3.89
N VAL A 8 -4.22 4.04 -4.85
CA VAL A 8 -3.98 3.62 -6.23
C VAL A 8 -2.54 3.98 -6.56
N PHE A 9 -1.70 2.95 -6.75
CA PHE A 9 -0.29 3.11 -7.09
C PHE A 9 -0.10 2.70 -8.53
N SER A 10 0.07 3.68 -9.43
CA SER A 10 0.35 3.42 -10.85
C SER A 10 1.84 3.27 -11.08
N GLY A 11 2.23 2.31 -11.90
CA GLY A 11 3.63 2.11 -12.25
C GLY A 11 3.84 0.90 -13.13
N LYS A 12 5.08 0.42 -13.16
CA LYS A 12 5.48 -0.73 -13.98
C LYS A 12 5.79 -1.93 -13.11
N VAL A 13 5.48 -3.12 -13.62
CA VAL A 13 5.92 -4.37 -13.01
C VAL A 13 7.45 -4.44 -13.05
N SER A 14 8.08 -4.38 -11.88
CA SER A 14 9.54 -4.38 -11.73
C SER A 14 10.11 -5.76 -11.42
N ALA A 15 9.31 -6.66 -10.84
CA ALA A 15 9.69 -8.05 -10.58
C ALA A 15 8.47 -8.99 -10.61
N LEU A 16 8.69 -10.24 -11.02
CA LEU A 16 7.74 -11.34 -10.82
C LEU A 16 8.48 -12.58 -10.32
N THR A 17 7.99 -13.18 -9.25
CA THR A 17 8.48 -14.45 -8.72
C THR A 17 7.34 -15.46 -8.72
N ALA A 18 7.35 -16.35 -9.71
CA ALA A 18 6.34 -17.38 -9.89
C ALA A 18 6.52 -18.53 -8.88
N GLY A 19 5.47 -18.84 -8.12
CA GLY A 19 5.34 -20.06 -7.32
C GLY A 19 4.39 -21.07 -7.97
N ALA A 20 4.12 -22.18 -7.27
CA ALA A 20 3.23 -23.23 -7.78
C ALA A 20 1.77 -22.79 -7.93
N ILE A 21 1.30 -21.89 -7.05
CA ILE A 21 -0.10 -21.42 -7.01
C ILE A 21 -0.19 -19.92 -7.22
N ASN A 22 0.67 -19.17 -6.52
CA ASN A 22 0.68 -17.72 -6.51
C ASN A 22 1.98 -17.19 -7.13
N THR A 23 1.91 -15.93 -7.53
CA THR A 23 3.05 -15.15 -8.02
C THR A 23 3.18 -13.91 -7.15
N GLU A 24 4.39 -13.68 -6.66
CA GLU A 24 4.76 -12.39 -6.08
C GLU A 24 5.06 -11.42 -7.22
N VAL A 25 4.40 -10.28 -7.24
CA VAL A 25 4.54 -9.26 -8.27
C VAL A 25 4.92 -7.95 -7.59
N GLU A 26 6.02 -7.35 -8.01
CA GLU A 26 6.41 -6.01 -7.57
C GLU A 26 6.03 -4.98 -8.64
N ILE A 27 5.42 -3.88 -8.22
CA ILE A 27 5.19 -2.67 -9.01
C ILE A 27 6.05 -1.56 -8.42
N THR A 28 6.79 -0.86 -9.28
CA THR A 28 7.50 0.37 -8.94
C THR A 28 6.79 1.56 -9.55
N THR A 29 6.44 2.56 -8.73
CA THR A 29 5.84 3.83 -9.18
C THR A 29 6.92 4.76 -9.76
N ASP A 30 6.52 5.80 -10.49
CA ASP A 30 7.46 6.81 -11.01
C ASP A 30 8.20 7.56 -9.89
N GLY A 31 7.57 7.69 -8.71
CA GLY A 31 8.17 8.24 -7.50
C GLY A 31 9.15 7.29 -6.80
N GLY A 32 9.34 6.07 -7.31
CA GLY A 32 10.25 5.06 -6.78
C GLY A 32 9.67 4.20 -5.66
N ASP A 33 8.41 4.39 -5.27
CA ASP A 33 7.75 3.54 -4.28
C ASP A 33 7.57 2.13 -4.86
N ARG A 34 7.87 1.12 -4.04
CA ARG A 34 7.73 -0.29 -4.43
C ARG A 34 6.59 -0.94 -3.68
N LEU A 35 5.70 -1.58 -4.42
CA LEU A 35 4.59 -2.35 -3.86
C LEU A 35 4.65 -3.79 -4.36
N VAL A 36 4.64 -4.71 -3.40
CA VAL A 36 4.58 -6.15 -3.60
C VAL A 36 3.14 -6.62 -3.40
N ALA A 37 2.64 -7.34 -4.40
CA ALA A 37 1.36 -8.03 -4.39
C ALA A 37 1.57 -9.55 -4.50
N ILE A 38 0.67 -10.32 -3.88
CA ILE A 38 0.57 -11.76 -4.10
C ILE A 38 -0.74 -12.01 -4.83
N VAL A 39 -0.63 -12.48 -6.09
CA VAL A 39 -1.78 -12.79 -6.95
C VAL A 39 -1.71 -14.21 -7.45
N THR A 40 -2.83 -14.76 -7.92
CA THR A 40 -2.84 -16.11 -8.48
C THR A 40 -2.10 -16.15 -9.82
N GLN A 41 -1.53 -17.30 -10.16
CA GLN A 41 -0.95 -17.52 -11.49
C GLN A 41 -1.97 -17.32 -12.62
N ALA A 42 -3.26 -17.61 -12.36
CA ALA A 42 -4.33 -17.36 -13.32
C ALA A 42 -4.48 -15.84 -13.58
N SER A 43 -4.49 -15.02 -12.53
CA SER A 43 -4.56 -13.56 -12.66
C SER A 43 -3.37 -12.97 -13.41
N VAL A 44 -2.16 -13.50 -13.19
CA VAL A 44 -0.97 -13.08 -13.95
C VAL A 44 -1.16 -13.30 -15.45
N ARG A 45 -1.67 -14.49 -15.83
CA ARG A 45 -1.93 -14.82 -17.24
C ARG A 45 -3.06 -13.98 -17.83
N GLU A 46 -4.17 -13.85 -17.11
CA GLU A 46 -5.36 -13.13 -17.59
C GLU A 46 -5.10 -11.63 -17.76
N LEU A 47 -4.40 -11.01 -16.81
CA LEU A 47 -3.98 -9.62 -16.90
C LEU A 47 -2.74 -9.43 -17.80
N GLY A 48 -2.14 -10.52 -18.27
CA GLY A 48 -0.90 -10.54 -19.04
C GLY A 48 0.26 -9.80 -18.37
N LEU A 49 0.40 -9.93 -17.05
CA LEU A 49 1.46 -9.27 -16.28
C LEU A 49 2.84 -9.80 -16.70
N ALA A 50 3.76 -8.89 -16.99
CA ALA A 50 5.13 -9.18 -17.41
C ALA A 50 6.05 -8.02 -16.99
N LEU A 51 7.35 -8.27 -16.90
CA LEU A 51 8.33 -7.22 -16.58
C LEU A 51 8.16 -6.02 -17.51
N GLY A 52 8.18 -4.82 -16.93
CA GLY A 52 8.02 -3.54 -17.63
C GLY A 52 6.59 -3.19 -18.02
N LYS A 53 5.62 -4.09 -17.84
CA LYS A 53 4.21 -3.81 -18.15
C LYS A 53 3.63 -2.78 -17.21
N GLU A 54 2.86 -1.83 -17.76
CA GLU A 54 2.05 -0.90 -16.99
C GLU A 54 0.95 -1.62 -16.20
N ALA A 55 0.88 -1.32 -14.91
CA ALA A 55 -0.11 -1.86 -13.99
C ALA A 55 -0.41 -0.83 -12.89
N PHE A 56 -1.47 -1.09 -12.15
CA PHE A 56 -1.77 -0.34 -10.93
C PHE A 56 -2.09 -1.29 -9.79
N ALA A 57 -1.59 -0.95 -8.60
CA ALA A 57 -1.88 -1.61 -7.34
C ALA A 57 -2.97 -0.85 -6.58
N LEU A 58 -3.96 -1.57 -6.10
CA LEU A 58 -5.10 -1.06 -5.35
C LEU A 58 -5.07 -1.61 -3.94
N VAL A 59 -5.15 -0.70 -2.97
CA VAL A 59 -5.23 -1.07 -1.54
C VAL A 59 -6.40 -0.32 -0.91
N LYS A 60 -7.28 -1.05 -0.23
CA LYS A 60 -8.36 -0.42 0.53
C LYS A 60 -7.76 0.23 1.79
N ALA A 61 -8.21 1.44 2.14
CA ALA A 61 -7.72 2.14 3.32
C ALA A 61 -7.76 1.34 4.65
N PRO A 62 -8.79 0.55 4.98
CA PRO A 62 -8.81 -0.26 6.20
C PRO A 62 -7.88 -1.49 6.16
N TRP A 63 -7.15 -1.73 5.06
CA TRP A 63 -6.11 -2.77 5.00
C TRP A 63 -4.71 -2.24 5.29
N VAL A 64 -4.58 -0.93 5.50
CA VAL A 64 -3.33 -0.26 5.84
C VAL A 64 -3.24 -0.18 7.37
N ILE A 65 -2.21 -0.81 7.94
CA ILE A 65 -1.87 -0.67 9.35
C ILE A 65 -0.86 0.47 9.47
N LEU A 66 -1.02 1.32 10.48
CA LEU A 66 -0.07 2.39 10.79
C LEU A 66 0.83 1.98 11.94
N MET A 67 2.10 2.32 11.81
CA MET A 67 3.09 2.22 12.85
C MET A 67 3.72 3.59 13.06
N ALA A 68 3.70 4.06 14.31
CA ALA A 68 4.48 5.21 14.73
C ALA A 68 5.83 4.70 15.22
N ASP A 69 6.93 5.23 14.67
CA ASP A 69 8.32 4.85 14.98
C ASP A 69 8.64 3.36 14.69
N ASP A 70 9.69 3.08 13.92
CA ASP A 70 9.92 1.72 13.40
C ASP A 70 10.88 0.86 14.23
N GLY A 71 11.63 1.43 15.18
CA GLY A 71 12.56 0.69 16.05
C GLY A 71 13.34 -0.41 15.31
N GLU A 72 13.62 -1.55 15.97
CA GLU A 72 14.17 -2.75 15.32
C GLU A 72 13.13 -3.88 15.18
N VAL A 73 11.88 -3.54 14.87
CA VAL A 73 10.81 -4.56 14.76
C VAL A 73 10.71 -5.09 13.33
N ARG A 74 10.65 -6.42 13.18
CA ARG A 74 10.48 -7.08 11.88
C ARG A 74 9.02 -7.47 11.65
N PHE A 75 8.48 -7.09 10.50
CA PHE A 75 7.11 -7.42 10.10
C PHE A 75 7.08 -8.41 8.94
N SER A 76 6.06 -9.26 8.94
CA SER A 76 5.78 -10.14 7.79
C SER A 76 5.01 -9.42 6.67
N ALA A 77 4.62 -8.15 6.86
CA ALA A 77 4.10 -7.29 5.81
C ALA A 77 5.24 -6.94 4.84
N ARG A 78 5.02 -7.20 3.55
CA ARG A 78 6.03 -6.96 2.50
C ARG A 78 6.13 -5.49 2.11
N ASN A 79 5.03 -4.76 2.26
CA ASN A 79 4.98 -3.34 1.97
C ASN A 79 5.13 -2.58 3.29
N GLN A 80 6.20 -1.80 3.41
CA GLN A 80 6.48 -0.93 4.54
C GLN A 80 6.82 0.45 3.99
N LEU A 81 5.78 1.25 3.74
CA LEU A 81 5.89 2.53 3.06
C LEU A 81 6.08 3.62 4.11
N LYS A 82 7.32 4.09 4.25
CA LYS A 82 7.67 5.14 5.21
C LYS A 82 7.23 6.50 4.68
N GLY A 83 6.62 7.30 5.55
CA GLY A 83 6.17 8.64 5.19
C GLY A 83 5.97 9.53 6.40
N THR A 84 5.34 10.67 6.14
CA THR A 84 4.97 11.65 7.16
C THR A 84 3.45 11.79 7.17
N VAL A 85 2.85 11.84 8.35
CA VAL A 85 1.42 12.11 8.50
C VAL A 85 1.12 13.50 7.96
N GLN A 86 0.40 13.57 6.85
CA GLN A 86 0.02 14.82 6.21
C GLN A 86 -1.32 15.34 6.76
N LYS A 87 -2.27 14.44 7.02
CA LYS A 87 -3.61 14.82 7.45
C LYS A 87 -4.25 13.77 8.35
N ILE A 88 -4.98 14.23 9.37
CA ILE A 88 -5.81 13.38 10.24
C ILE A 88 -7.26 13.89 10.21
N SER A 89 -8.21 13.06 9.79
CA SER A 89 -9.65 13.38 9.75
C SER A 89 -10.43 12.43 10.65
N ARG A 90 -10.64 12.84 11.90
CA ARG A 90 -11.32 12.04 12.92
C ARG A 90 -12.82 12.00 12.68
N GLY A 91 -13.38 10.78 12.59
CA GLY A 91 -14.82 10.53 12.54
C GLY A 91 -15.36 10.08 13.90
N ALA A 92 -16.60 9.58 13.90
CA ALA A 92 -17.26 9.12 15.13
C ALA A 92 -16.58 7.90 15.76
N ILE A 93 -16.13 6.95 14.94
CA ILE A 93 -15.53 5.67 15.38
C ILE A 93 -14.11 5.51 14.84
N ASN A 94 -13.91 5.85 13.56
CA ASN A 94 -12.65 5.69 12.86
C ASN A 94 -12.09 7.04 12.42
N THR A 95 -10.78 7.07 12.20
CA THR A 95 -10.04 8.20 11.66
C THR A 95 -9.45 7.84 10.30
N ASP A 96 -9.62 8.74 9.33
CA ASP A 96 -8.88 8.70 8.07
C ASP A 96 -7.54 9.42 8.29
N VAL A 97 -6.44 8.72 8.03
CA VAL A 97 -5.07 9.24 8.14
C VAL A 97 -4.42 9.18 6.77
N VAL A 98 -3.85 10.29 6.35
CA VAL A 98 -3.12 10.41 5.07
C VAL A 98 -1.63 10.54 5.38
N LEU A 99 -0.83 9.62 4.85
CA LEU A 99 0.63 9.74 4.83
C LEU A 99 1.09 10.28 3.48
N ALA A 100 2.07 11.17 3.48
CA ALA A 100 2.83 11.53 2.30
C ALA A 100 4.15 10.73 2.27
N LEU A 101 4.38 10.00 1.18
CA LEU A 101 5.64 9.30 0.92
C LEU A 101 6.66 10.26 0.27
N ALA A 102 7.94 9.88 0.30
CA ALA A 102 9.02 10.70 -0.27
C ALA A 102 8.85 10.95 -1.79
N GLY A 103 8.30 9.97 -2.52
CA GLY A 103 8.00 10.07 -3.96
C GLY A 103 6.77 10.93 -4.29
N GLY A 104 6.11 11.54 -3.30
CA GLY A 104 4.92 12.38 -3.48
C GLY A 104 3.59 11.61 -3.46
N THR A 105 3.63 10.27 -3.52
CA THR A 105 2.45 9.41 -3.36
C THR A 105 1.82 9.60 -1.99
N GLN A 106 0.49 9.57 -1.93
CA GLN A 106 -0.27 9.55 -0.68
C GLN A 106 -0.76 8.15 -0.34
N VAL A 107 -0.73 7.80 0.95
CA VAL A 107 -1.30 6.56 1.48
C VAL A 107 -2.39 6.91 2.49
N HIS A 108 -3.62 6.53 2.17
CA HIS A 108 -4.78 6.62 3.04
C HIS A 108 -4.93 5.34 3.87
N ALA A 109 -5.03 5.52 5.18
CA ALA A 109 -5.36 4.49 6.14
C ALA A 109 -6.65 4.87 6.89
N VAL A 110 -7.49 3.87 7.18
CA VAL A 110 -8.62 4.03 8.10
C VAL A 110 -8.35 3.17 9.31
N VAL A 111 -8.13 3.81 10.45
CA VAL A 111 -7.82 3.18 11.74
C VAL A 111 -8.81 3.63 12.80
N THR A 112 -8.84 2.95 13.94
CA THR A 112 -9.70 3.37 15.06
C THR A 112 -9.21 4.69 15.64
N ASN A 113 -10.14 5.44 16.26
CA ASN A 113 -9.83 6.66 16.98
C ASN A 113 -8.84 6.42 18.14
N GLU A 114 -8.92 5.25 18.76
CA GLU A 114 -8.03 4.76 19.81
C GLU A 114 -6.62 4.55 19.27
N ALA A 115 -6.46 3.90 18.11
CA ALA A 115 -5.14 3.66 17.51
C ALA A 115 -4.38 4.97 17.23
N VAL A 116 -5.05 6.01 16.73
CA VAL A 116 -4.44 7.34 16.54
C VAL A 116 -3.93 7.91 17.86
N THR A 117 -4.69 7.72 18.93
CA THR A 117 -4.38 8.24 20.26
C THR A 117 -3.22 7.45 20.90
N GLU A 118 -3.27 6.12 20.84
CA GLU A 118 -2.26 5.22 21.39
C GLU A 118 -0.91 5.33 20.67
N LEU A 119 -0.93 5.45 19.34
CA LEU A 119 0.27 5.66 18.52
C LEU A 119 0.79 7.10 18.59
N GLY A 120 0.04 8.03 19.21
CA GLY A 120 0.42 9.43 19.31
C GLY A 120 0.58 10.13 17.97
N LEU A 121 -0.16 9.71 16.94
CA LEU A 121 -0.04 10.24 15.57
C LEU A 121 -0.47 11.72 15.52
N ARG A 122 0.33 12.53 14.84
CA ARG A 122 0.10 13.98 14.67
C ARG A 122 0.49 14.37 13.25
N GLU A 123 -0.16 15.38 12.69
CA GLU A 123 0.30 15.95 11.43
C GLU A 123 1.76 16.41 11.57
N GLY A 124 2.58 16.07 10.57
CA GLY A 124 4.03 16.27 10.58
C GLY A 124 4.85 15.15 11.23
N SER A 125 4.24 14.20 11.97
CA SER A 125 4.99 13.10 12.58
C SER A 125 5.35 12.01 11.54
N PRO A 126 6.50 11.33 11.69
CA PRO A 126 6.81 10.17 10.87
C PRO A 126 5.86 9.00 11.19
N ALA A 127 5.51 8.22 10.17
CA ALA A 127 4.77 6.97 10.32
C ALA A 127 5.04 6.04 9.14
N THR A 128 4.86 4.73 9.36
CA THR A 128 5.00 3.72 8.31
C THR A 128 3.67 3.05 8.05
N ALA A 129 3.27 2.99 6.78
CA ALA A 129 2.13 2.20 6.32
C ALA A 129 2.57 0.75 6.05
N LEU A 130 2.03 -0.18 6.83
CA LEU A 130 2.24 -1.61 6.68
C LEU A 130 1.07 -2.22 5.89
N ILE A 131 1.38 -2.87 4.77
CA ILE A 131 0.37 -3.52 3.91
C ILE A 131 0.82 -4.94 3.60
N LYS A 132 -0.03 -5.93 3.89
CA LYS A 132 0.20 -7.31 3.46
C LYS A 132 0.10 -7.40 1.94
N ALA A 133 1.01 -8.13 1.30
CA ALA A 133 1.00 -8.29 -0.16
C ALA A 133 -0.30 -8.95 -0.68
N SER A 134 -0.97 -9.77 0.15
CA SER A 134 -2.28 -10.35 -0.16
C SER A 134 -3.45 -9.37 -0.06
N HIS A 135 -3.23 -8.14 0.43
CA HIS A 135 -4.20 -7.04 0.44
C HIS A 135 -3.95 -6.04 -0.69
N VAL A 136 -3.13 -6.39 -1.67
CA VAL A 136 -2.87 -5.57 -2.86
C VAL A 136 -3.55 -6.24 -4.05
N VAL A 137 -4.52 -5.54 -4.66
CA VAL A 137 -5.19 -6.00 -5.89
C VAL A 137 -4.51 -5.34 -7.08
N LEU A 138 -4.21 -6.11 -8.12
CA LEU A 138 -3.62 -5.60 -9.35
C LEU A 138 -4.67 -5.38 -10.42
N GLY A 139 -4.48 -4.33 -11.22
CA GLY A 139 -5.15 -4.15 -12.50
C GLY A 139 -4.21 -3.58 -13.55
N VAL A 140 -4.64 -3.59 -14.80
CA VAL A 140 -3.89 -3.07 -15.94
C VAL A 140 -4.74 -2.03 -16.68
N PRO A 141 -4.13 -1.04 -17.35
CA PRO A 141 -4.86 -0.15 -18.25
C PRO A 141 -5.66 -0.94 -19.29
N ALA A 142 -6.82 -0.41 -19.68
CA ALA A 142 -7.63 -0.96 -20.76
C ALA A 142 -6.95 -0.77 -22.12
#